data_AF-A0A7S0MRJ8-F1
#
_entry.id   AF-A0A7S0MRJ8-F1
#
_cell.length_a   1.000
_cell.length_b   1.000
_cell.length_c   1.000
_cell.angle_alpha   90.00
_cell.angle_beta   90.00
_cell.angle_gamma   90.00
#
_symmetry.space_group_name_H-M   'P 1'
#
loop_
_entity.id
_entity.type
_entity.pdbx_description
1 polymer ?
#
loop_
_entity_poly.entity_id
_entity_poly.type
_entity_poly.pdbx_seq_one_letter_code
_entity_poly.pdbx_strand_id
1 'polypeptide(L)'
;EDGWGYSQACAVARDALDCLAEVRRRLPMEGWCSEHIQALQDASQVYKALASWVTSGDDLCKLLKRRIDLLEPAVEQLSPSAFDWLCKELRYELGDAYRDMLEIKIAQVDSHAKRVPADKL
;
A
#
# COMPACT_ATOMS: atom_id res chain seq x y z
N GLU A 1 -12.12 -29.43 0.86
CA GLU A 1 -10.93 -28.58 1.04
C GLU A 1 -11.43 -27.25 1.56
N ASP A 2 -11.31 -27.02 2.87
CA ASP A 2 -11.75 -25.78 3.51
C ASP A 2 -10.77 -24.66 3.14
N GLY A 3 -10.93 -24.16 1.92
CA GLY A 3 -10.09 -23.13 1.33
C GLY A 3 -10.30 -21.80 2.05
N TRP A 4 -9.20 -21.26 2.56
CA TRP A 4 -9.15 -19.91 3.12
C TRP A 4 -9.67 -18.91 2.07
N GLY A 5 -10.65 -18.08 2.44
CA GLY A 5 -11.33 -17.16 1.53
C GLY A 5 -10.95 -15.70 1.75
N TYR A 6 -11.29 -14.84 0.78
CA TYR A 6 -11.03 -13.39 0.86
C TYR A 6 -11.61 -12.74 2.12
N SER A 7 -12.79 -13.18 2.56
CA SER A 7 -13.43 -12.65 3.77
C SER A 7 -12.58 -12.93 5.02
N GLN A 8 -11.98 -14.13 5.13
CA GLN A 8 -11.10 -14.50 6.22
C GLN A 8 -9.78 -13.73 6.14
N ALA A 9 -9.23 -13.56 4.92
CA ALA A 9 -8.04 -12.74 4.71
C ALA A 9 -8.26 -11.28 5.14
N CYS A 10 -9.43 -10.70 4.84
CA CYS A 10 -9.80 -9.36 5.31
C CYS A 10 -9.90 -9.26 6.83
N ALA A 11 -10.43 -10.30 7.51
CA ALA A 11 -10.52 -10.31 8.97
C ALA A 11 -9.13 -10.30 9.61
N VAL A 12 -8.24 -11.20 9.16
CA VAL A 12 -6.85 -11.26 9.66
C VAL A 12 -6.08 -9.98 9.35
N ALA A 13 -6.25 -9.42 8.14
CA ALA A 13 -5.62 -8.16 7.77
C ALA A 13 -6.07 -7.01 8.67
N ARG A 14 -7.37 -6.95 9.02
CA ARG A 14 -7.90 -5.93 9.92
C ARG A 14 -7.29 -6.04 11.31
N ASP A 15 -7.29 -7.23 11.89
CA ASP A 15 -6.74 -7.46 13.23
C ASP A 15 -5.24 -7.10 13.28
N ALA A 16 -4.49 -7.44 12.23
CA ALA A 16 -3.08 -7.07 12.10
C ALA A 16 -2.89 -5.55 12.01
N LEU A 17 -3.70 -4.85 11.19
CA LEU A 17 -3.64 -3.40 11.04
C LEU A 17 -4.00 -2.67 12.34
N ASP A 18 -4.98 -3.18 13.09
CA ASP A 18 -5.38 -2.64 14.39
C ASP A 18 -4.24 -2.81 15.42
N CYS A 19 -3.59 -3.97 15.46
CA CYS A 19 -2.42 -4.19 16.31
C CYS A 19 -1.27 -3.24 15.95
N LEU A 20 -0.96 -3.08 14.66
CA LEU A 20 0.11 -2.20 14.18
C LEU A 20 -0.22 -0.71 14.42
N ALA A 21 -1.50 -0.33 14.41
CA ALA A 21 -1.91 1.00 14.84
C ALA A 21 -1.63 1.23 16.34
N GLU A 22 -1.94 0.25 17.19
CA GLU A 22 -1.63 0.34 18.63
C GLU A 22 -0.13 0.36 18.91
N VAL A 23 0.68 -0.39 18.17
CA VAL A 23 2.15 -0.34 18.25
C VAL A 23 2.64 1.08 17.96
N ARG A 24 2.21 1.68 16.83
CA ARG A 24 2.59 3.05 16.45
C ARG A 24 2.13 4.11 17.44
N ARG A 25 1.01 3.89 18.12
CA ARG A 25 0.50 4.78 19.17
C ARG A 25 1.36 4.73 20.44
N ARG A 26 1.91 3.56 20.77
CA ARG A 26 2.79 3.36 21.95
C ARG A 26 4.24 3.72 21.67
N LEU A 27 4.66 3.60 20.41
CA LEU A 27 6.00 3.93 19.91
C LEU A 27 5.87 5.12 18.95
N PRO A 28 5.70 6.35 19.46
CA PRO A 28 5.60 7.52 18.61
C PRO A 28 6.93 7.77 17.87
N MET A 29 6.84 8.44 16.73
CA MET A 29 8.00 8.74 15.89
C MET A 29 9.08 9.54 16.64
N GLU A 30 8.68 10.35 17.63
CA GLU A 30 9.59 11.01 18.57
C GLU A 30 10.16 9.98 19.57
N GLY A 31 11.45 9.70 19.45
CA GLY A 31 12.17 8.77 20.33
C GLY A 31 12.15 7.30 19.88
N TRP A 32 11.21 6.89 19.02
CA TRP A 32 11.09 5.51 18.50
C TRP A 32 10.90 5.47 16.98
N CYS A 33 11.60 6.35 16.27
CA CYS A 33 11.45 6.53 14.83
C CYS A 33 11.59 5.21 14.05
N SER A 34 12.64 4.43 14.30
CA SER A 34 12.88 3.18 13.58
C SER A 34 11.75 2.16 13.76
N GLU A 35 11.30 1.94 14.99
CA GLU A 35 10.22 1.02 15.33
C GLU A 35 8.86 1.50 14.80
N HIS A 36 8.62 2.81 14.88
CA HIS A 36 7.42 3.43 14.34
C HIS A 36 7.31 3.22 12.83
N ILE A 37 8.41 3.43 12.12
CA ILE A 37 8.49 3.25 10.68
C ILE A 37 8.39 1.77 10.30
N GLN A 38 9.05 0.87 11.03
CA GLN A 38 8.91 -0.57 10.78
C GLN A 38 7.43 -1.00 10.87
N ALA A 39 6.71 -0.54 11.90
CA ALA A 39 5.28 -0.84 12.03
C ALA A 39 4.43 -0.24 10.90
N LEU A 40 4.82 0.90 10.32
CA LEU A 40 4.20 1.45 9.11
C LEU A 40 4.45 0.57 7.89
N GLN A 41 5.69 0.12 7.69
CA GLN A 41 6.04 -0.76 6.58
C GLN A 41 5.33 -2.11 6.70
N ASP A 42 5.28 -2.70 7.90
CA ASP A 42 4.54 -3.94 8.17
C ASP A 42 3.06 -3.79 7.79
N ALA A 43 2.43 -2.65 8.13
CA ALA A 43 1.05 -2.37 7.77
C ALA A 43 0.88 -2.21 6.24
N SER A 44 1.85 -1.61 5.55
CA SER A 44 1.86 -1.58 4.08
C SER A 44 1.99 -2.99 3.48
N GLN A 45 2.80 -3.87 4.08
CA GLN A 45 2.91 -5.27 3.64
C GLN A 45 1.62 -6.05 3.84
N VAL A 46 0.84 -5.78 4.91
CA VAL A 46 -0.49 -6.38 5.10
C VAL A 46 -1.42 -6.03 3.93
N TYR A 47 -1.45 -4.77 3.50
CA TYR A 47 -2.24 -4.36 2.33
C TYR A 47 -1.72 -5.00 1.04
N LYS A 48 -0.40 -5.11 0.86
CA LYS A 48 0.21 -5.78 -0.30
C LYS A 48 -0.17 -7.27 -0.36
N ALA A 49 -0.14 -7.96 0.78
CA ALA A 49 -0.58 -9.34 0.89
C ALA A 49 -2.08 -9.48 0.58
N LEU A 50 -2.92 -8.59 1.11
CA LEU A 50 -4.36 -8.60 0.86
C LEU A 50 -4.70 -8.35 -0.62
N ALA A 51 -3.90 -7.55 -1.33
CA ALA A 51 -4.08 -7.29 -2.75
C ALA A 51 -4.05 -8.57 -3.61
N SER A 52 -3.30 -9.61 -3.21
CA SER A 52 -3.26 -10.89 -3.94
C SER A 52 -4.61 -11.62 -4.02
N TRP A 53 -5.56 -11.26 -3.16
CA TRP A 53 -6.90 -11.84 -3.13
C TRP A 53 -7.93 -11.06 -3.94
N VAL A 54 -7.57 -9.86 -4.41
CA VAL A 54 -8.49 -8.95 -5.09
C VAL A 54 -8.34 -9.07 -6.60
N THR A 55 -9.46 -9.28 -7.29
CA THR A 55 -9.51 -9.44 -8.74
C THR A 55 -9.91 -8.16 -9.47
N SER A 56 -10.65 -7.28 -8.80
CA SER A 56 -11.10 -6.00 -9.34
C SER A 56 -9.96 -4.98 -9.32
N GLY A 57 -9.63 -4.41 -10.49
CA GLY A 57 -8.63 -3.34 -10.60
C GLY A 57 -8.96 -2.12 -9.75
N ASP A 58 -10.23 -1.76 -9.62
CA ASP A 58 -10.64 -0.61 -8.79
C ASP A 58 -10.44 -0.88 -7.30
N ASP A 59 -10.71 -2.10 -6.84
CA ASP A 59 -10.50 -2.47 -5.44
C ASP A 59 -9.01 -2.64 -5.12
N LEU A 60 -8.22 -3.13 -6.06
CA LEU A 60 -6.75 -3.10 -5.98
C LEU A 60 -6.22 -1.66 -5.85
N CYS A 61 -6.71 -0.73 -6.68
CA CYS A 61 -6.33 0.68 -6.56
C CYS A 61 -6.69 1.26 -5.19
N LYS A 62 -7.84 0.89 -4.59
CA LYS A 62 -8.18 1.33 -3.22
C LYS A 62 -7.18 0.82 -2.18
N LEU A 63 -6.73 -0.44 -2.29
CA LEU A 63 -5.71 -0.99 -1.39
C LEU A 63 -4.35 -0.32 -1.59
N LEU A 64 -3.92 -0.11 -2.83
CA LEU A 64 -2.69 0.61 -3.15
C LEU A 64 -2.73 2.06 -2.66
N LYS A 65 -3.87 2.74 -2.77
CA LYS A 65 -4.05 4.10 -2.26
C LYS A 65 -3.89 4.16 -0.75
N ARG A 66 -4.44 3.17 -0.01
CA ARG A 66 -4.24 3.07 1.45
C ARG A 66 -2.77 2.88 1.82
N ARG A 67 -2.00 2.12 1.03
CA ARG A 67 -0.54 1.97 1.22
C ARG A 67 0.18 3.31 1.00
N ILE A 68 -0.16 4.02 -0.07
CA ILE A 68 0.41 5.34 -0.38
C ILE A 68 0.12 6.34 0.75
N ASP A 69 -1.15 6.45 1.17
CA ASP A 69 -1.58 7.35 2.25
C ASP A 69 -0.89 7.05 3.59
N LEU A 70 -0.50 5.79 3.79
CA LEU A 70 0.21 5.35 4.98
C LEU A 70 1.70 5.74 4.95
N LEU A 71 2.36 5.59 3.80
CA LEU A 71 3.81 5.73 3.66
C LEU A 71 4.25 7.17 3.33
N GLU A 72 3.44 7.91 2.58
CA GLU A 72 3.78 9.26 2.09
C GLU A 72 4.12 10.24 3.24
N PRO A 73 3.33 10.34 4.33
CA PRO A 73 3.67 11.22 5.43
C PRO A 73 5.00 10.86 6.12
N ALA A 74 5.37 9.59 6.14
CA ALA A 74 6.59 9.12 6.77
C ALA A 74 7.83 9.53 5.97
N VAL A 75 7.76 9.45 4.64
CA VAL A 75 8.83 9.89 3.73
C VAL A 75 9.10 11.39 3.86
N GLU A 76 8.08 12.19 4.13
CA GLU A 76 8.19 13.64 4.30
C GLU A 76 8.79 14.05 5.66
N GLN A 77 8.49 13.29 6.71
CA GLN A 77 8.92 13.61 8.08
C GLN A 77 10.31 13.09 8.44
N LEU A 78 10.78 12.03 7.77
CA LEU A 78 12.09 11.43 8.04
C LEU A 78 13.25 12.29 7.55
N SER A 79 14.18 12.59 8.45
CA SER A 79 15.44 13.27 8.10
C SER A 79 16.37 12.32 7.32
N PRO A 80 16.74 12.62 6.06
CA PRO A 80 17.65 11.81 5.28
C PRO A 80 19.06 11.72 5.87
N SER A 81 19.48 12.71 6.67
CA SER A 81 20.82 12.71 7.28
C SER A 81 20.96 11.75 8.46
N ALA A 82 19.85 11.44 9.15
CA ALA A 82 19.83 10.56 10.31
C ALA A 82 19.41 9.12 9.96
N PHE A 83 18.59 8.94 8.92
CA PHE A 83 17.96 7.66 8.59
C PHE A 83 18.04 7.34 7.08
N ASP A 84 19.20 7.57 6.45
CA ASP A 84 19.39 7.42 5.00
C ASP A 84 18.87 6.10 4.42
N TRP A 85 19.22 4.96 5.03
CA TRP A 85 18.74 3.64 4.61
C TRP A 85 17.21 3.55 4.62
N LEU A 86 16.61 3.96 5.74
CA LEU A 86 15.16 3.87 5.95
C LEU A 86 14.39 4.79 5.00
N CYS A 87 14.92 5.99 4.74
CA CYS A 87 14.40 6.90 3.73
C CYS A 87 14.41 6.28 2.34
N LYS A 88 15.48 5.59 1.96
CA LYS A 88 15.58 4.89 0.67
C LYS A 88 14.54 3.78 0.60
N GLU A 89 14.48 2.93 1.63
CA GLU A 89 13.56 1.80 1.70
C GLU A 89 12.10 2.24 1.55
N LEU A 90 11.67 3.25 2.31
CA LEU A 90 10.31 3.80 2.21
C LEU A 90 10.02 4.40 0.83
N ARG A 91 10.99 5.11 0.23
CA ARG A 91 10.81 5.71 -1.11
C ARG A 91 10.70 4.63 -2.17
N TYR A 92 11.47 3.55 -2.08
CA TYR A 92 11.32 2.39 -2.97
C TYR A 92 9.95 1.75 -2.80
N GLU A 93 9.52 1.51 -1.57
CA GLU A 93 8.21 0.90 -1.31
C GLU A 93 7.03 1.77 -1.79
N LEU A 94 7.11 3.08 -1.56
CA LEU A 94 6.12 4.05 -2.02
C LEU A 94 6.10 4.12 -3.55
N GLY A 95 7.28 4.15 -4.19
CA GLY A 95 7.42 4.13 -5.64
C GLY A 95 6.83 2.87 -6.26
N ASP A 96 7.06 1.71 -5.66
CA ASP A 96 6.45 0.44 -6.07
C ASP A 96 4.91 0.52 -5.99
N ALA A 97 4.34 1.05 -4.90
CA ALA A 97 2.90 1.18 -4.77
C ALA A 97 2.28 2.11 -5.84
N TYR A 98 2.96 3.20 -6.17
CA TYR A 98 2.55 4.10 -7.26
C TYR A 98 2.68 3.44 -8.64
N ARG A 99 3.77 2.70 -8.90
CA ARG A 99 3.97 1.96 -10.14
C ARG A 99 2.85 0.94 -10.35
N ASP A 100 2.57 0.11 -9.35
CA ASP A 100 1.54 -0.93 -9.43
C ASP A 100 0.16 -0.29 -9.70
N MET A 101 -0.14 0.88 -9.11
CA MET A 101 -1.39 1.61 -9.37
C MET A 101 -1.45 2.16 -10.79
N LEU A 102 -0.33 2.71 -11.27
CA LEU A 102 -0.21 3.23 -12.63
C LEU A 102 -0.44 2.13 -13.67
N GLU A 103 0.14 0.95 -13.49
CA GLU A 103 -0.04 -0.19 -14.39
C GLU A 103 -1.52 -0.61 -14.50
N ILE A 104 -2.23 -0.66 -13.37
CA ILE A 104 -3.68 -0.93 -13.37
C ILE A 104 -4.43 0.15 -14.15
N LYS A 105 -4.11 1.43 -13.94
CA LYS A 105 -4.79 2.54 -14.62
C LYS A 105 -4.52 2.54 -16.13
N ILE A 106 -3.29 2.23 -16.56
CA ILE A 106 -2.96 2.05 -17.98
C ILE A 106 -3.80 0.92 -18.58
N ALA A 107 -3.85 -0.25 -17.93
CA ALA A 107 -4.64 -1.38 -18.41
C ALA A 107 -6.15 -1.05 -18.50
N GLN A 108 -6.67 -0.28 -17.54
CA GLN A 108 -8.05 0.22 -17.59
C GLN A 108 -8.28 1.14 -18.79
N VAL A 109 -7.38 2.09 -19.04
CA VAL A 109 -7.47 3.00 -20.21
C VAL A 109 -7.40 2.21 -21.52
N ASP A 110 -6.45 1.27 -21.67
CA ASP A 110 -6.29 0.48 -22.89
C ASP A 110 -7.51 -0.40 -23.18
N SER A 111 -8.12 -0.97 -22.13
CA SER A 111 -9.36 -1.73 -22.26
C SER A 111 -10.54 -0.85 -22.70
N HIS A 112 -10.56 0.42 -22.30
CA HIS A 112 -11.56 1.41 -22.72
C HIS A 112 -11.25 2.00 -24.11
N ALA A 113 -9.97 2.14 -24.49
CA ALA A 113 -9.53 2.65 -25.78
C ALA A 113 -9.90 1.70 -26.94
N LYS A 114 -9.97 0.39 -26.68
CA LYS A 114 -10.54 -0.61 -27.62
C LYS A 114 -12.04 -0.42 -27.91
N ARG A 115 -12.72 0.50 -27.20
CA ARG A 115 -14.13 0.86 -27.42
C ARG A 115 -14.31 2.21 -28.13
N VAL A 116 -13.27 2.81 -28.71
CA VAL A 116 -13.45 4.03 -29.52
C VAL A 116 -14.08 3.63 -30.87
N PRO A 117 -15.31 4.09 -31.17
CA PRO A 117 -15.93 3.81 -32.46
C PRO A 117 -15.20 4.55 -33.58
N ALA A 118 -15.16 3.92 -34.76
CA ALA A 118 -14.38 4.35 -35.92
C ALA A 118 -14.83 5.70 -36.54
N ASP A 119 -15.85 6.35 -35.98
CA ASP A 119 -16.44 7.59 -36.47
C ASP A 119 -15.70 8.86 -36.00
N LYS A 120 -14.62 8.71 -35.23
CA LYS A 120 -13.74 9.82 -34.80
C LYS A 120 -12.32 9.78 -35.39
N LEU A 121 -12.12 9.12 -36.55
CA LEU A 121 -10.91 9.21 -37.37
C LEU A 121 -11.19 9.91 -38.70
#